data_AF-A0A3S6CLM1-F1
#
_entry.id   AF-A0A3S6CLM1-F1
#
_cell.length_a   1.000
_cell.length_b   1.000
_cell.length_c   1.000
_cell.angle_alpha   90.00
_cell.angle_beta   90.00
_cell.angle_gamma   90.00
#
_symmetry.space_group_name_H-M   'P 1'
#
loop_
_entity.id
_entity.type
_entity.pdbx_description
1 polymer ?
#
loop_
_entity_poly.entity_id
_entity_poly.type
_entity_poly.pdbx_seq_one_letter_code
_entity_poly.pdbx_strand_id
1 'polypeptide(L)'
;DQIIGPVLDVTFPPGKLPYIYNALVVKSRDTDGKQINVTCEVQQLLGNNRVRAVAMSATDGLMRGMEVIDTGAPLSVPVGGATLGRIFNVLGEPVDNLGPVDTNATFPIHRSAPAFIELDTKLSIFETGIKVVDLLAPYRRGGKIGLFGGAGVGKTVLIMELINNIAKAHGGVSVFGGVGER
;
A
#
# COMPACT_ATOMS: atom_id res chain seq x y z
N ASP A 1 -9.19 -22.68 8.53
CA ASP A 1 -8.48 -23.85 9.09
C ASP A 1 -7.42 -23.54 10.12
N GLN A 2 -6.52 -22.59 9.85
CA GLN A 2 -5.38 -22.30 10.73
C GLN A 2 -5.12 -20.80 10.82
N ILE A 3 -4.62 -20.36 11.97
CA ILE A 3 -4.19 -18.98 12.24
C ILE A 3 -2.82 -19.08 12.91
N ILE A 4 -1.79 -18.47 12.32
CA ILE A 4 -0.40 -18.47 12.82
C ILE A 4 0.11 -17.02 12.74
N GLY A 5 -0.03 -16.27 13.83
CA GLY A 5 0.26 -14.83 13.82
C GLY A 5 -0.54 -14.14 12.70
N PRO A 6 0.10 -13.37 11.80
CA PRO A 6 -0.60 -12.68 10.71
C PRO A 6 -0.99 -13.59 9.53
N VAL A 7 -0.65 -14.88 9.57
CA VAL A 7 -0.89 -15.83 8.47
C VAL A 7 -2.15 -16.65 8.75
N LEU A 8 -3.07 -16.68 7.78
CA LEU A 8 -4.33 -17.41 7.84
C LEU A 8 -4.41 -18.44 6.72
N ASP A 9 -4.77 -19.66 7.05
CA ASP A 9 -5.15 -20.66 6.07
C ASP A 9 -6.68 -20.77 6.03
N VAL A 10 -7.25 -20.43 4.88
CA VAL A 10 -8.70 -20.36 4.64
C VAL A 10 -9.10 -21.43 3.64
N THR A 11 -10.20 -22.12 3.93
CA THR A 11 -10.75 -23.19 3.09
C THR A 11 -11.99 -22.68 2.39
N PHE A 12 -12.03 -22.84 1.08
CA PHE A 12 -13.15 -22.45 0.24
C PHE A 12 -13.90 -23.68 -0.28
N PRO A 13 -15.20 -23.55 -0.60
CA PRO A 13 -15.92 -24.58 -1.33
C PRO A 13 -15.27 -24.87 -2.69
N PRO A 14 -15.41 -26.10 -3.22
CA PRO A 14 -14.93 -26.43 -4.56
C PRO A 14 -15.45 -25.45 -5.61
N GLY A 15 -14.57 -25.00 -6.51
CA GLY A 15 -14.92 -24.06 -7.59
C GLY A 15 -15.04 -22.58 -7.17
N LYS A 16 -14.87 -22.26 -5.87
CA LYS A 16 -14.86 -20.89 -5.34
C LYS A 16 -13.48 -20.48 -4.79
N LEU A 17 -12.41 -21.06 -5.34
CA LEU A 17 -11.06 -20.76 -4.88
C LEU A 17 -10.66 -19.35 -5.36
N PRO A 18 -10.31 -18.42 -4.47
CA PRO A 18 -9.90 -17.07 -4.86
C PRO A 18 -8.54 -17.09 -5.56
N TYR A 19 -8.28 -16.05 -6.37
CA TYR A 19 -6.99 -15.87 -7.01
C TYR A 19 -5.94 -15.35 -6.02
N ILE A 20 -4.66 -15.52 -6.36
CA ILE A 20 -3.57 -14.84 -5.66
C ILE A 20 -3.79 -13.33 -5.79
N TYR A 21 -3.53 -12.61 -4.70
CA TYR A 21 -3.77 -11.19 -4.49
C TYR A 21 -5.22 -10.76 -4.28
N ASN A 22 -6.20 -11.66 -4.34
CA ASN A 22 -7.57 -11.30 -3.94
C ASN A 22 -7.60 -10.89 -2.46
N ALA A 23 -8.39 -9.85 -2.17
CA ALA A 23 -8.69 -9.48 -0.80
C ALA A 23 -9.76 -10.40 -0.23
N LEU A 24 -9.54 -10.84 1.01
CA LEU A 24 -10.47 -11.60 1.81
C LEU A 24 -10.88 -10.76 3.00
N VAL A 25 -12.17 -10.78 3.36
CA VAL A 25 -12.68 -10.04 4.50
C VAL A 25 -13.27 -11.03 5.50
N VAL A 26 -12.73 -11.01 6.72
CA VAL A 26 -13.29 -11.74 7.85
C VAL A 26 -14.19 -10.79 8.62
N LYS A 27 -15.50 -11.04 8.59
CA LYS A 27 -16.50 -10.27 9.35
C LYS A 27 -17.02 -11.14 10.49
N SER A 28 -16.76 -10.72 11.73
CA SER A 28 -17.30 -11.40 12.91
C SER A 28 -17.74 -10.40 13.98
N ARG A 29 -18.39 -10.90 15.02
CA ARG A 29 -18.55 -10.19 16.29
C ARG A 29 -17.73 -10.94 17.34
N ASP A 30 -16.97 -10.21 18.13
CA ASP A 30 -16.27 -10.75 19.29
C ASP A 30 -17.27 -11.13 20.40
N THR A 31 -16.80 -11.85 21.43
CA THR A 31 -17.60 -12.18 22.63
C THR A 31 -18.14 -10.95 23.35
N ASP A 32 -17.46 -9.81 23.23
CA ASP A 32 -17.87 -8.51 23.79
C ASP A 32 -18.77 -7.70 22.82
N GLY A 33 -19.21 -8.31 21.71
CA GLY A 33 -20.06 -7.66 20.70
C GLY A 33 -19.34 -6.69 19.78
N LYS A 34 -18.02 -6.53 19.91
CA LYS A 34 -17.20 -5.67 19.04
C LYS A 34 -17.13 -6.26 17.64
N GLN A 35 -17.33 -5.42 16.63
CA GLN A 35 -17.25 -5.85 15.24
C GLN A 35 -15.78 -6.09 14.85
N ILE A 36 -15.48 -7.31 14.44
CA ILE A 36 -14.19 -7.70 13.88
C ILE A 36 -14.31 -7.59 12.37
N ASN A 37 -13.46 -6.76 11.77
CA ASN A 37 -13.34 -6.60 10.33
C ASN A 37 -11.86 -6.66 9.96
N VAL A 38 -11.38 -7.86 9.61
CA VAL A 38 -9.98 -8.08 9.26
C VAL A 38 -9.87 -8.36 7.78
N THR A 39 -9.18 -7.46 7.08
CA THR A 39 -8.84 -7.64 5.67
C THR A 39 -7.55 -8.45 5.56
N CYS A 40 -7.58 -9.48 4.73
CA CYS A 40 -6.44 -10.33 4.42
C CYS A 40 -6.20 -10.35 2.90
N GLU A 41 -4.99 -10.64 2.46
CA GLU A 41 -4.68 -10.83 1.03
C GLU A 41 -4.16 -12.23 0.78
N VAL A 42 -4.71 -12.92 -0.22
CA VAL A 42 -4.25 -14.24 -0.64
C VAL A 42 -2.82 -14.15 -1.20
N GLN A 43 -1.89 -14.90 -0.63
CA GLN A 43 -0.50 -14.97 -1.09
C GLN A 43 -0.19 -16.28 -1.81
N GLN A 44 -0.88 -17.38 -1.47
CA GLN A 44 -0.55 -18.70 -1.99
C GLN A 44 -1.76 -19.61 -2.05
N LEU A 45 -1.81 -20.49 -3.05
CA LEU A 45 -2.73 -21.61 -3.14
C LEU A 45 -2.05 -22.86 -2.56
N LEU A 46 -2.64 -23.48 -1.54
CA LEU A 46 -2.06 -24.63 -0.84
C LEU A 46 -2.55 -25.99 -1.39
N GLY A 47 -3.54 -25.97 -2.29
CA GLY A 47 -4.27 -27.18 -2.73
C GLY A 47 -5.40 -27.56 -1.78
N ASN A 48 -6.16 -28.61 -2.10
CA ASN A 48 -7.33 -29.06 -1.32
C ASN A 48 -8.33 -27.94 -0.98
N ASN A 49 -8.57 -27.04 -1.94
CA ASN A 49 -9.38 -25.84 -1.80
C ASN A 49 -8.95 -24.89 -0.66
N ARG A 50 -7.66 -24.89 -0.31
CA ARG A 50 -7.08 -24.01 0.70
C ARG A 50 -6.22 -22.93 0.08
N VAL A 51 -6.30 -21.75 0.68
CA VAL A 51 -5.43 -20.62 0.38
C VAL A 51 -4.74 -20.16 1.66
N ARG A 52 -3.54 -19.60 1.49
CA ARG A 52 -2.83 -18.88 2.53
C ARG A 52 -2.96 -17.39 2.27
N ALA A 53 -3.47 -16.69 3.27
CA ALA A 53 -3.63 -15.25 3.26
C ALA A 53 -2.81 -14.59 4.38
N VAL A 54 -2.45 -13.34 4.17
CA VAL A 54 -1.78 -12.50 5.18
C VAL A 54 -2.73 -11.40 5.61
N ALA A 55 -2.94 -11.26 6.92
CA ALA A 55 -3.76 -10.20 7.49
C ALA A 55 -3.06 -8.84 7.41
N MET A 56 -3.84 -7.82 7.06
CA MET A 56 -3.40 -6.42 6.99
C MET A 56 -3.62 -5.67 8.31
N SER A 57 -4.15 -6.35 9.32
CA SER A 57 -4.45 -5.82 10.65
C SER A 57 -4.24 -6.92 11.69
N ALA A 58 -4.32 -6.56 12.97
CA ALA A 58 -4.19 -7.52 14.07
C ALA A 58 -5.22 -8.65 13.93
N THR A 59 -4.77 -9.88 14.17
CA THR A 59 -5.59 -11.11 14.10
C THR A 59 -6.19 -11.47 15.46
N ASP A 60 -6.13 -10.56 16.43
CA ASP A 60 -6.65 -10.78 17.78
C ASP A 60 -8.17 -11.01 17.73
N GLY A 61 -8.64 -12.03 18.46
CA GLY A 61 -10.04 -12.43 18.46
C GLY A 61 -10.48 -13.27 17.26
N LEU A 62 -9.63 -13.52 16.26
CA LEU A 62 -9.96 -14.43 15.17
C LEU A 62 -9.97 -15.89 15.64
N MET A 63 -11.02 -16.61 15.28
CA MET A 63 -11.22 -18.01 15.63
C MET A 63 -11.39 -18.87 14.37
N ARG A 64 -11.03 -20.16 14.50
CA ARG A 64 -11.27 -21.13 13.43
C ARG A 64 -12.78 -21.30 13.23
N GLY A 65 -13.19 -21.41 11.97
CA GLY A 65 -14.61 -21.55 11.60
C GLY A 65 -15.32 -20.22 11.37
N MET A 66 -14.66 -19.07 11.57
CA MET A 66 -15.21 -17.78 11.15
C MET A 66 -15.40 -17.73 9.63
N GLU A 67 -16.47 -17.05 9.21
CA GLU A 67 -16.79 -16.86 7.80
C GLU A 67 -15.80 -15.88 7.16
N VAL A 68 -15.32 -16.24 5.97
CA VAL A 68 -14.41 -15.43 5.18
C VAL A 68 -15.04 -15.17 3.83
N ILE A 69 -15.09 -13.91 3.45
CA ILE A 69 -15.71 -13.43 2.21
C ILE A 69 -14.59 -13.07 1.24
N ASP A 70 -14.56 -13.70 0.06
CA ASP A 70 -13.72 -13.25 -1.05
C ASP A 70 -14.36 -12.01 -1.70
N THR A 71 -13.59 -10.93 -1.86
CA THR A 71 -14.06 -9.74 -2.57
C THR A 71 -14.05 -9.94 -4.09
N GLY A 72 -13.36 -10.97 -4.58
CA GLY A 72 -13.19 -11.26 -6.00
C GLY A 72 -12.16 -10.38 -6.71
N ALA A 73 -11.52 -9.44 -6.00
CA ALA A 73 -10.58 -8.50 -6.57
C ALA A 73 -9.43 -8.18 -5.59
N PRO A 74 -8.29 -7.68 -6.09
CA PRO A 74 -7.23 -7.21 -5.23
C PRO A 74 -7.63 -6.02 -4.35
N LEU A 75 -6.91 -5.84 -3.25
CA LEU A 75 -7.05 -4.66 -2.41
C LEU A 75 -6.89 -3.40 -3.27
N SER A 76 -7.85 -2.49 -3.16
CA SER A 76 -7.93 -1.27 -3.95
C SER A 76 -7.99 -0.06 -3.05
N VAL A 77 -7.27 1.00 -3.42
CA VAL A 77 -7.14 2.23 -2.64
C VAL A 77 -7.69 3.43 -3.42
N PRO A 78 -8.23 4.46 -2.75
CA PRO A 78 -8.71 5.67 -3.40
C PRO A 78 -7.57 6.40 -4.13
N VAL A 79 -7.91 6.98 -5.28
CA VAL A 79 -6.98 7.78 -6.09
C VAL A 79 -7.64 9.08 -6.56
N GLY A 80 -6.83 10.01 -7.05
CA GLY A 80 -7.27 11.27 -7.65
C GLY A 80 -6.97 12.51 -6.80
N GLY A 81 -7.44 13.68 -7.23
CA GLY A 81 -7.17 14.95 -6.52
C GLY A 81 -7.70 15.00 -5.09
N ALA A 82 -8.77 14.25 -4.78
CA ALA A 82 -9.37 14.19 -3.46
C ALA A 82 -8.46 13.55 -2.39
N THR A 83 -7.42 12.80 -2.80
CA THR A 83 -6.47 12.18 -1.88
C THR A 83 -5.34 13.13 -1.46
N LEU A 84 -5.24 14.32 -2.06
CA LEU A 84 -4.18 15.27 -1.76
C LEU A 84 -4.33 15.83 -0.34
N GLY A 85 -3.24 15.84 0.42
CA GLY A 85 -3.22 16.31 1.81
C GLY A 85 -3.88 15.37 2.82
N ARG A 86 -4.30 14.18 2.39
CA ARG A 86 -4.93 13.15 3.23
C ARG A 86 -3.89 12.13 3.70
N ILE A 87 -4.15 11.49 4.85
CA ILE A 87 -3.32 10.39 5.38
C ILE A 87 -4.12 9.09 5.32
N PHE A 88 -3.54 8.06 4.73
CA PHE A 88 -4.19 6.76 4.53
C PHE A 88 -3.41 5.62 5.19
N ASN A 89 -4.14 4.60 5.65
CA ASN A 89 -3.54 3.31 5.99
C ASN A 89 -3.35 2.43 4.73
N VAL A 90 -2.81 1.23 4.92
CA VAL A 90 -2.57 0.26 3.82
C VAL A 90 -3.85 -0.17 3.09
N LEU A 91 -5.00 -0.08 3.76
CA LEU A 91 -6.30 -0.43 3.19
C LEU A 91 -6.92 0.72 2.38
N GLY A 92 -6.27 1.90 2.35
CA GLY A 92 -6.82 3.08 1.69
C GLY A 92 -7.87 3.82 2.52
N GLU A 93 -7.97 3.51 3.82
CA GLU A 93 -8.88 4.20 4.73
C GLU A 93 -8.21 5.45 5.30
N PRO A 94 -8.92 6.60 5.37
CA PRO A 94 -8.37 7.82 5.92
C PRO A 94 -8.19 7.70 7.45
N VAL A 95 -6.99 8.07 7.94
CA VAL A 95 -6.63 8.06 9.37
C VAL A 95 -6.33 9.46 9.92
N ASP A 96 -6.68 10.50 9.16
CA ASP A 96 -6.44 11.91 9.48
C ASP A 96 -7.57 12.60 10.26
N ASN A 97 -8.65 11.89 10.60
CA ASN A 97 -9.86 12.43 11.24
C ASN A 97 -10.56 13.56 10.43
N LEU A 98 -10.28 13.70 9.13
CA LEU A 98 -10.92 14.70 8.26
C LEU A 98 -12.21 14.18 7.58
N GLY A 99 -12.76 13.08 8.07
CA GLY A 99 -13.93 12.43 7.49
C GLY A 99 -13.62 11.57 6.25
N PRO A 100 -14.63 11.11 5.50
CA PRO A 100 -14.43 10.31 4.31
C PRO A 100 -13.74 11.10 3.18
N VAL A 101 -13.18 10.39 2.20
CA VAL A 101 -12.63 10.98 0.97
C VAL A 101 -13.70 10.90 -0.11
N ASP A 102 -13.98 12.04 -0.74
CA ASP A 102 -14.94 12.12 -1.84
C ASP A 102 -14.28 11.69 -3.17
N THR A 103 -14.10 10.38 -3.35
CA THR A 103 -13.66 9.81 -4.64
C THR A 103 -14.29 8.46 -4.87
N ASN A 104 -14.80 8.26 -6.10
CA ASN A 104 -15.28 6.96 -6.58
C ASN A 104 -14.18 6.19 -7.33
N ALA A 105 -13.04 6.84 -7.62
CA ALA A 105 -11.95 6.22 -8.35
C ALA A 105 -11.04 5.47 -7.36
N THR A 106 -10.93 4.16 -7.55
CA THR A 106 -10.02 3.29 -6.80
C THR A 106 -9.14 2.52 -7.77
N PHE A 107 -7.87 2.30 -7.40
CA PHE A 107 -6.95 1.45 -8.16
C PHE A 107 -6.45 0.29 -7.29
N PRO A 108 -6.23 -0.90 -7.90
CA PRO A 108 -5.62 -2.02 -7.19
C PRO A 108 -4.16 -1.70 -6.83
N ILE A 109 -3.73 -2.19 -5.67
CA ILE A 109 -2.34 -2.06 -5.22
C ILE A 109 -1.38 -2.93 -6.06
N HIS A 110 -1.88 -4.07 -6.56
CA HIS A 110 -1.15 -4.95 -7.46
C HIS A 110 -1.46 -4.59 -8.91
N ARG A 111 -0.42 -4.19 -9.65
CA ARG A 111 -0.50 -3.90 -11.08
C ARG A 111 0.79 -4.34 -11.76
N SER A 112 0.68 -4.75 -13.02
CA SER A 112 1.86 -5.04 -13.84
C SER A 112 2.72 -3.79 -14.01
N ALA A 113 4.03 -3.98 -14.13
CA ALA A 113 4.92 -2.90 -14.52
C ALA A 113 4.56 -2.40 -15.93
N PRO A 114 4.87 -1.13 -16.26
CA PRO A 114 4.70 -0.60 -17.62
C PRO A 114 5.39 -1.47 -18.66
N ALA A 115 4.81 -1.54 -19.86
CA ALA A 115 5.40 -2.32 -20.95
C ALA A 115 6.70 -1.66 -21.45
N PHE A 116 7.61 -2.44 -22.05
CA PHE A 116 8.88 -1.93 -22.57
C PHE A 116 8.70 -0.75 -23.56
N ILE A 117 7.64 -0.80 -24.38
CA ILE A 117 7.31 0.24 -25.37
C ILE A 117 6.83 1.55 -24.74
N GLU A 118 6.42 1.54 -23.48
CA GLU A 118 5.94 2.71 -22.74
C GLU A 118 7.07 3.41 -21.98
N LEU A 119 8.27 2.81 -21.94
CA LEU A 119 9.41 3.35 -21.21
C LEU A 119 10.02 4.54 -21.96
N ASP A 120 10.12 5.69 -21.31
CA ASP A 120 10.79 6.86 -21.86
C ASP A 120 12.32 6.69 -21.77
N THR A 121 12.97 6.69 -22.93
CA THR A 121 14.43 6.59 -23.04
C THR A 121 15.13 7.94 -22.90
N LYS A 122 14.39 9.05 -22.87
CA LYS A 122 14.98 10.38 -22.75
C LYS A 122 15.66 10.55 -21.40
N LEU A 123 16.89 11.05 -21.44
CA LEU A 123 17.61 11.50 -20.27
C LEU A 123 17.22 12.95 -20.02
N SER A 124 16.55 13.20 -18.90
CA SER A 124 16.28 14.55 -18.42
C SER A 124 16.69 14.66 -16.96
N ILE A 125 17.40 15.74 -16.64
CA ILE A 125 17.84 16.04 -15.28
C ILE A 125 16.65 16.60 -14.52
N PHE A 126 16.56 16.21 -13.25
CA PHE A 126 15.60 16.69 -12.29
C PHE A 126 16.34 17.60 -11.30
N GLU A 127 16.19 18.91 -11.50
CA GLU A 127 16.81 19.92 -10.65
C GLU A 127 16.13 19.96 -9.28
N THR A 128 16.91 19.67 -8.23
CA THR A 128 16.43 19.56 -6.86
C THR A 128 16.52 20.88 -6.08
N GLY A 129 17.36 21.81 -6.53
CA GLY A 129 17.72 23.02 -5.79
C GLY A 129 18.77 22.78 -4.70
N ILE A 130 19.26 21.54 -4.56
CA ILE A 130 20.27 21.17 -3.56
C ILE A 130 21.63 21.11 -4.25
N LYS A 131 22.48 22.09 -3.99
CA LYS A 131 23.79 22.25 -4.66
C LYS A 131 24.63 20.97 -4.75
N VAL A 132 24.74 20.22 -3.65
CA VAL A 132 25.57 19.00 -3.63
C VAL A 132 24.96 17.89 -4.49
N VAL A 133 23.63 17.80 -4.55
CA VAL A 133 22.91 16.82 -5.38
C VAL A 133 23.01 17.23 -6.84
N ASP A 134 22.64 18.46 -7.18
CA ASP A 134 22.59 18.93 -8.57
C ASP A 134 23.99 18.98 -9.22
N LEU A 135 25.06 19.21 -8.44
CA LEU A 135 26.43 19.26 -8.96
C LEU A 135 27.10 17.88 -9.03
N LEU A 136 27.01 17.06 -7.97
CA LEU A 136 27.81 15.82 -7.86
C LEU A 136 27.03 14.56 -8.24
N ALA A 137 25.72 14.53 -8.02
CA ALA A 137 24.87 13.36 -8.22
C ALA A 137 23.48 13.76 -8.73
N PRO A 138 23.39 14.37 -9.92
CA PRO A 138 22.14 14.93 -10.43
C PRO A 138 21.08 13.84 -10.60
N TYR A 139 19.85 14.14 -10.17
CA TYR A 139 18.74 13.20 -10.27
C TYR A 139 18.21 13.12 -11.70
N ARG A 140 17.81 11.92 -12.13
CA ARG A 140 17.13 11.72 -13.41
C ARG A 140 15.61 11.81 -13.19
N ARG A 141 14.90 12.57 -14.03
CA ARG A 141 13.43 12.58 -14.02
C ARG A 141 12.88 11.20 -14.36
N GLY A 142 11.93 10.71 -13.57
CA GLY A 142 11.42 9.33 -13.67
C GLY A 142 12.41 8.25 -13.20
N GLY A 143 13.57 8.65 -12.67
CA GLY A 143 14.55 7.74 -12.09
C GLY A 143 14.18 7.27 -10.68
N LYS A 144 14.91 6.25 -10.22
CA LYS A 144 14.87 5.77 -8.82
C LYS A 144 16.11 6.28 -8.10
N ILE A 145 15.91 6.85 -6.92
CA ILE A 145 16.98 7.47 -6.11
C ILE A 145 17.02 6.75 -4.76
N GLY A 146 18.22 6.38 -4.30
CA GLY A 146 18.45 5.81 -2.97
C GLY A 146 19.16 6.80 -2.07
N LEU A 147 18.58 7.07 -0.90
CA LEU A 147 19.20 7.89 0.16
C LEU A 147 19.79 6.98 1.23
N PHE A 148 21.08 6.66 1.09
CA PHE A 148 21.79 5.78 2.01
C PHE A 148 22.43 6.57 3.14
N GLY A 149 22.21 6.14 4.39
CA GLY A 149 22.83 6.76 5.56
C GLY A 149 22.31 6.20 6.88
N GLY A 150 23.03 6.45 7.96
CA GLY A 150 22.70 5.99 9.32
C GLY A 150 21.51 6.69 9.96
N ALA A 151 21.26 6.43 11.24
CA ALA A 151 20.29 7.18 12.03
C ALA A 151 20.79 8.61 12.27
N GLY A 152 19.88 9.60 12.26
CA GLY A 152 20.21 10.99 12.58
C GLY A 152 20.97 11.78 11.52
N VAL A 153 21.30 11.19 10.36
CA VAL A 153 22.07 11.89 9.29
C VAL A 153 21.23 12.85 8.44
N GLY A 154 19.97 13.10 8.80
CA GLY A 154 19.10 14.06 8.11
C GLY A 154 18.37 13.53 6.87
N LYS A 155 18.22 12.21 6.68
CA LYS A 155 17.48 11.62 5.53
C LYS A 155 16.06 12.19 5.39
N THR A 156 15.30 12.21 6.48
CA THR A 156 13.92 12.75 6.51
C THR A 156 13.90 14.25 6.20
N VAL A 157 14.88 15.01 6.72
CA VAL A 157 15.01 16.44 6.44
C VAL A 157 15.25 16.68 4.95
N LEU A 158 16.11 15.87 4.33
CA LEU A 158 16.37 15.96 2.89
C LEU A 158 15.14 15.60 2.05
N ILE A 159 14.35 14.60 2.46
CA ILE A 159 13.08 14.26 1.79
C ILE A 159 12.07 15.41 1.90
N MET A 160 11.93 16.01 3.09
CA MET A 160 11.03 17.16 3.27
C MET A 160 11.45 18.36 2.41
N GLU A 161 12.76 18.61 2.31
CA GLU A 161 13.29 19.68 1.45
C GLU A 161 13.04 19.40 -0.05
N LEU A 162 13.20 18.15 -0.48
CA LEU A 162 12.85 17.75 -1.85
C LEU A 162 11.36 18.00 -2.13
N ILE A 163 10.45 17.60 -1.23
CA ILE A 163 9.00 17.83 -1.38
C ILE A 163 8.72 19.33 -1.50
N ASN A 164 9.32 20.16 -0.64
CA ASN A 164 9.18 21.61 -0.66
C ASN A 164 9.60 22.21 -2.01
N ASN A 165 10.76 21.80 -2.53
CA ASN A 165 11.29 22.36 -3.78
C ASN A 165 10.49 21.90 -5.00
N ILE A 166 9.99 20.65 -4.99
CA ILE A 166 9.11 20.12 -6.04
C ILE A 166 7.79 20.88 -6.09
N ALA A 167 7.15 21.07 -4.93
CA ALA A 167 5.89 21.77 -4.82
C ALA A 167 6.00 23.23 -5.32
N LYS A 168 7.11 23.92 -4.99
CA LYS A 168 7.33 25.32 -5.38
C LYS A 168 7.75 25.51 -6.84
N ALA A 169 8.65 24.67 -7.36
CA ALA A 169 9.28 24.90 -8.65
C ALA A 169 8.62 24.14 -9.81
N HIS A 170 8.05 22.97 -9.56
CA HIS A 170 7.61 22.05 -10.62
C HIS A 170 6.09 21.84 -10.67
N GLY A 171 5.33 22.42 -9.73
CA GLY A 171 3.86 22.25 -9.65
C GLY A 171 3.43 20.78 -9.51
N GLY A 172 4.34 19.91 -9.08
CA GLY A 172 4.13 18.48 -8.99
C GLY A 172 3.45 18.07 -7.68
N VAL A 173 2.75 16.95 -7.71
CA VAL A 173 2.23 16.29 -6.50
C VAL A 173 3.28 15.33 -5.95
N SER A 174 3.38 15.26 -4.62
CA SER A 174 4.26 14.32 -3.93
C SER A 174 3.43 13.31 -3.15
N VAL A 175 3.85 12.04 -3.15
CA VAL A 175 3.26 10.97 -2.34
C VAL A 175 4.35 10.43 -1.43
N PHE A 176 4.10 10.40 -0.13
CA PHE A 176 5.02 9.85 0.86
C PHE A 176 4.47 8.53 1.40
N GLY A 177 5.24 7.45 1.23
CA GLY A 177 4.93 6.14 1.81
C GLY A 177 5.82 5.87 3.01
N GLY A 178 5.29 6.05 4.22
CA GLY A 178 6.00 5.72 5.46
C GLY A 178 6.00 4.22 5.72
N VAL A 179 7.09 3.53 5.39
CA VAL A 179 7.22 2.07 5.59
C VAL A 179 8.11 1.78 6.79
N GLY A 180 7.52 1.45 7.94
CA GLY A 180 8.26 1.07 9.14
C GLY A 180 9.09 2.21 9.78
N GLU A 181 8.78 3.46 9.45
CA GLU A 181 9.41 4.67 9.99
C GLU A 181 8.59 5.27 11.16
N ARG A 182 9.21 6.16 11.94
CA ARG A 182 8.56 6.88 13.06
C ARG A 182 8.03 8.24 12.65
#